data_AF-A0A423NSW1-F1
#
_entry.id   AF-A0A423NSW1-F1
#
_cell.length_a   1.000
_cell.length_b   1.000
_cell.length_c   1.000
_cell.angle_alpha   90.00
_cell.angle_beta   90.00
_cell.angle_gamma   90.00
#
_symmetry.space_group_name_H-M   'P 1'
#
loop_
_entity.id
_entity.type
_entity.pdbx_description
1 polymer ?
#
loop_
_entity_poly.entity_id
_entity_poly.type
_entity_poly.pdbx_seq_one_letter_code
_entity_poly.pdbx_strand_id
1 'polypeptide(L)'
;MSTLNTFTLPALSATLLNRTGQLDRTFAGTGVAQVYFAGSVSSLTVDVAVDAQGRILVAAKVGVAAGSRFGLARMLADGSADLSFGVQGSVINTFALGFEATAGKVRILPDGRILLAGLHYENAHRTLPALALFDAQGKPDPSFGDNGRQVVGLPGDLSMGSRDSWLPPGVPGAEACDFVVQDDGHILLIANHHFELADHAGMLIRLKPDGSLDETFNGRGFVMIRHLLLNTWLSSLMLQKDGRIVVAGSIDFPQEGLLARYEPNGRLDERFAVDGFMAFRAHGKSAQVSRVIESSDALHCFGSSRDPIRCMAYSLHANGRPNLHNHGGQPQLLEIGPSGCQWSAAQRMADGRIIAVGATIGGIEADFIVARYLSDGGLDHSFGGGKGWLRTRLGRSLDTANSLAVQADDAILVGGYSLDGNYRAMVARYLNH
;
A
#
# COMPACT_ATOMS: atom_id res chain seq x y z
N MET A 1 37.84 -31.17 -57.11
CA MET A 1 38.02 -30.39 -55.87
C MET A 1 37.19 -29.12 -56.00
N SER A 2 36.00 -29.09 -55.41
CA SER A 2 35.12 -27.91 -55.38
C SER A 2 35.21 -27.32 -53.97
N THR A 3 35.76 -26.12 -53.85
CA THR A 3 35.86 -25.38 -52.58
C THR A 3 34.67 -24.44 -52.49
N LEU A 4 33.69 -24.80 -51.65
CA LEU A 4 32.59 -23.91 -51.26
C LEU A 4 33.12 -22.89 -50.25
N ASN A 5 33.19 -21.61 -50.65
CA ASN A 5 33.39 -20.49 -49.75
C ASN A 5 32.09 -20.25 -48.97
N THR A 6 32.10 -20.54 -47.68
CA THR A 6 31.06 -20.12 -46.74
C THR A 6 31.30 -18.66 -46.35
N PHE A 7 30.47 -17.76 -46.87
CA PHE A 7 30.34 -16.40 -46.34
C PHE A 7 29.64 -16.49 -44.98
N THR A 8 30.36 -16.21 -43.91
CA THR A 8 29.80 -15.97 -42.58
C THR A 8 29.22 -14.55 -42.54
N LEU A 9 27.91 -14.44 -42.33
CA LEU A 9 27.26 -13.17 -42.01
C LEU A 9 27.81 -12.65 -40.67
N PRO A 10 28.08 -11.35 -40.52
CA PRO A 10 28.50 -10.80 -39.24
C PRO A 10 27.38 -11.02 -38.23
N ALA A 11 27.72 -11.57 -37.07
CA ALA A 11 26.82 -11.66 -35.93
C ALA A 11 26.31 -10.24 -35.62
N LEU A 12 25.00 -10.04 -35.74
CA LEU A 12 24.31 -8.91 -35.13
C LEU A 12 24.74 -8.87 -33.68
N SER A 13 25.52 -7.84 -33.31
CA SER A 13 25.74 -7.51 -31.92
C SER A 13 24.37 -7.15 -31.36
N ALA A 14 23.73 -8.11 -30.70
CA ALA A 14 22.57 -7.84 -29.89
C ALA A 14 23.05 -6.92 -28.78
N THR A 15 22.94 -5.60 -28.98
CA THR A 15 22.77 -4.68 -27.87
C THR A 15 21.67 -5.29 -27.02
N LEU A 16 22.05 -5.87 -25.88
CA LEU A 16 21.15 -6.27 -24.82
C LEU A 16 20.27 -5.05 -24.57
N LEU A 17 19.06 -5.05 -25.13
CA LEU A 17 18.10 -3.99 -24.90
C LEU A 17 17.89 -4.00 -23.39
N ASN A 18 18.31 -2.94 -22.70
CA ASN A 18 18.10 -2.85 -21.27
C ASN A 18 16.58 -2.84 -21.02
N ARG A 19 16.05 -3.97 -20.53
CA ARG A 19 14.62 -4.17 -20.24
C ARG A 19 14.28 -3.88 -18.78
N THR A 20 15.25 -3.47 -17.97
CA THR A 20 15.04 -3.06 -16.59
C THR A 20 13.90 -2.03 -16.52
N GLY A 21 12.86 -2.36 -15.75
CA GLY A 21 11.65 -1.57 -15.55
C GLY A 21 10.59 -1.73 -16.64
N GLN A 22 10.83 -2.44 -17.74
CA GLN A 22 9.78 -2.65 -18.73
C GLN A 22 8.73 -3.64 -18.22
N LEU A 23 7.50 -3.52 -18.74
CA LEU A 23 6.45 -4.52 -18.51
C LEU A 23 6.93 -5.91 -18.95
N ASP A 24 6.73 -6.88 -18.08
CA ASP A 24 7.02 -8.27 -18.39
C ASP A 24 5.90 -8.89 -19.23
N ARG A 25 6.09 -8.93 -20.54
CA ARG A 25 5.08 -9.44 -21.48
C ARG A 25 4.80 -10.95 -21.36
N THR A 26 5.55 -11.69 -20.55
CA THR A 26 5.21 -13.10 -20.26
C THR A 26 4.04 -13.22 -19.29
N PHE A 27 3.78 -12.20 -18.48
CA PHE A 27 2.66 -12.15 -17.55
C PHE A 27 1.36 -11.76 -18.26
N ALA A 28 0.35 -12.62 -18.21
CA ALA A 28 -0.95 -12.46 -18.88
C ALA A 28 -0.83 -12.07 -20.37
N GLY A 29 0.27 -12.46 -21.03
CA GLY A 29 0.58 -12.19 -22.44
C GLY A 29 0.88 -10.72 -22.80
N THR A 30 0.65 -9.77 -21.89
CA THR A 30 0.81 -8.32 -22.15
C THR A 30 1.61 -7.57 -21.07
N GLY A 31 1.90 -8.23 -19.95
CA GLY A 31 2.44 -7.63 -18.73
C GLY A 31 1.38 -7.06 -17.80
N VAL A 32 0.10 -7.11 -18.18
CA VAL A 32 -1.01 -6.56 -17.41
C VAL A 32 -2.16 -7.56 -17.41
N ALA A 33 -2.71 -7.81 -16.24
CA ALA A 33 -3.84 -8.69 -16.03
C ALA A 33 -5.00 -7.90 -15.41
N GLN A 34 -6.20 -8.07 -15.98
CA GLN A 34 -7.42 -7.60 -15.34
C GLN A 34 -7.91 -8.63 -14.33
N VAL A 35 -8.25 -8.19 -13.13
CA VAL A 35 -8.76 -9.05 -12.05
C VAL A 35 -10.28 -9.10 -12.11
N TYR A 36 -10.82 -10.30 -12.28
CA TYR A 36 -12.25 -10.50 -12.41
C TYR A 36 -12.89 -10.86 -11.07
N PHE A 37 -13.97 -10.16 -10.74
CA PHE A 37 -14.85 -10.45 -9.61
C PHE A 37 -16.25 -10.72 -10.16
N ALA A 38 -16.74 -11.95 -10.01
CA ALA A 38 -18.01 -12.37 -10.59
C ALA A 38 -19.18 -11.52 -10.09
N GLY A 39 -20.01 -11.02 -11.02
CA GLY A 39 -21.17 -10.17 -10.70
C GLY A 39 -20.83 -8.74 -10.27
N SER A 40 -19.56 -8.31 -10.36
CA SER A 40 -19.16 -6.93 -10.07
C SER A 40 -19.51 -5.96 -11.20
N VAL A 41 -19.93 -4.75 -10.83
CA VAL A 41 -20.10 -3.62 -11.75
C VAL A 41 -18.83 -2.75 -11.80
N SER A 42 -18.04 -2.77 -10.74
CA SER A 42 -16.73 -2.10 -10.66
C SER A 42 -15.80 -2.85 -9.70
N SER A 43 -14.50 -2.75 -9.92
CA SER A 43 -13.48 -3.29 -9.02
C SER A 43 -12.26 -2.38 -8.98
N LEU A 44 -11.65 -2.24 -7.80
CA LEU A 44 -10.44 -1.44 -7.60
C LEU A 44 -9.47 -2.21 -6.72
N THR A 45 -8.31 -2.61 -7.25
CA THR A 45 -7.25 -3.22 -6.43
C THR A 45 -6.75 -2.19 -5.42
N VAL A 46 -6.74 -2.56 -4.15
CA VAL A 46 -6.19 -1.75 -3.05
C VAL A 46 -4.83 -2.29 -2.61
N ASP A 47 -4.68 -3.62 -2.51
CA ASP A 47 -3.45 -4.26 -2.07
C ASP A 47 -3.19 -5.57 -2.81
N VAL A 48 -1.92 -5.93 -2.94
CA VAL A 48 -1.46 -7.20 -3.53
C VAL A 48 -0.45 -7.88 -2.61
N ALA A 49 -0.54 -9.20 -2.52
CA ALA A 49 0.42 -10.03 -1.80
C ALA A 49 0.81 -11.25 -2.65
N VAL A 50 2.00 -11.79 -2.42
CA VAL A 50 2.51 -12.97 -3.13
C VAL A 50 2.86 -14.03 -2.11
N ASP A 51 2.45 -15.27 -2.35
CA ASP A 51 2.84 -16.40 -1.51
C ASP A 51 4.14 -17.07 -1.98
N ALA A 52 4.62 -18.04 -1.19
CA ALA A 52 5.85 -18.76 -1.52
C ALA A 52 5.76 -19.62 -2.80
N GLN A 53 4.56 -19.86 -3.33
CA GLN A 53 4.35 -20.55 -4.61
C GLN A 53 4.29 -19.56 -5.79
N GLY A 54 4.42 -18.26 -5.54
CA GLY A 54 4.31 -17.21 -6.55
C GLY A 54 2.88 -16.86 -6.94
N ARG A 55 1.87 -17.42 -6.26
CA ARG A 55 0.46 -17.02 -6.47
C ARG A 55 0.24 -15.64 -5.88
N ILE A 56 -0.66 -14.90 -6.52
CA ILE A 56 -0.91 -13.48 -6.23
C ILE A 56 -2.28 -13.37 -5.60
N LEU A 57 -2.37 -12.79 -4.40
CA LEU A 57 -3.62 -12.38 -3.80
C LEU A 57 -3.86 -10.90 -4.10
N VAL A 58 -5.10 -10.60 -4.49
CA VAL A 58 -5.54 -9.25 -4.82
C VAL A 58 -6.71 -8.88 -3.91
N ALA A 59 -6.50 -7.89 -3.05
CA ALA A 59 -7.55 -7.28 -2.27
C ALA A 59 -8.14 -6.10 -3.03
N ALA A 60 -9.47 -5.96 -3.02
CA ALA A 60 -10.15 -4.95 -3.81
C ALA A 60 -11.39 -4.35 -3.12
N LYS A 61 -11.74 -3.12 -3.50
CA LYS A 61 -13.11 -2.59 -3.37
C LYS A 61 -13.91 -3.09 -4.55
N VAL A 62 -15.00 -3.81 -4.30
CA VAL A 62 -15.85 -4.39 -5.35
C VAL A 62 -17.23 -3.75 -5.28
N GLY A 63 -17.64 -3.07 -6.34
CA GLY A 63 -19.00 -2.58 -6.50
C GLY A 63 -19.91 -3.68 -7.03
N VAL A 64 -21.04 -3.91 -6.36
CA VAL A 64 -22.13 -4.78 -6.83
C VAL A 64 -23.45 -4.01 -6.81
N ALA A 65 -24.53 -4.59 -7.34
CA ALA A 65 -25.84 -3.95 -7.37
C ALA A 65 -26.34 -3.51 -5.98
N ALA A 66 -25.96 -4.23 -4.92
CA ALA A 66 -26.32 -3.97 -3.53
C ALA A 66 -25.27 -3.14 -2.75
N GLY A 67 -24.43 -2.35 -3.44
CA GLY A 67 -23.40 -1.49 -2.84
C GLY A 67 -21.99 -2.07 -2.90
N SER A 68 -21.06 -1.50 -2.11
CA SER A 68 -19.66 -1.93 -2.07
C SER A 68 -19.42 -3.13 -1.15
N ARG A 69 -18.49 -3.98 -1.54
CA ARG A 69 -18.02 -5.18 -0.84
C ARG A 69 -16.50 -5.19 -0.80
N PHE A 70 -15.93 -5.87 0.18
CA PHE A 70 -14.53 -6.26 0.05
C PHE A 70 -14.44 -7.42 -0.95
N GLY A 71 -13.38 -7.43 -1.75
CA GLY A 71 -13.04 -8.51 -2.66
C GLY A 71 -11.66 -9.07 -2.32
N LEU A 72 -11.52 -10.38 -2.43
CA LEU A 72 -10.25 -11.08 -2.39
C LEU A 72 -10.21 -12.07 -3.56
N ALA A 73 -9.30 -11.88 -4.51
CA ALA A 73 -9.10 -12.80 -5.64
C ALA A 73 -7.71 -13.43 -5.57
N ARG A 74 -7.57 -14.62 -6.16
CA ARG A 74 -6.27 -15.28 -6.32
C ARG A 74 -5.94 -15.48 -7.80
N MET A 75 -4.69 -15.20 -8.15
CA MET A 75 -4.13 -15.38 -9.48
C MET A 75 -2.90 -16.30 -9.39
N LEU A 76 -2.60 -17.00 -10.47
CA LEU A 76 -1.38 -17.77 -10.63
C LEU A 76 -0.20 -16.83 -10.96
N ALA A 77 1.02 -17.36 -10.86
CA ALA A 77 2.25 -16.60 -11.10
C ALA A 77 2.35 -16.01 -12.52
N ASP A 78 1.68 -16.65 -13.49
CA ASP A 78 1.61 -16.21 -14.89
C ASP A 78 0.56 -15.12 -15.14
N GLY A 79 -0.21 -14.72 -14.13
CA GLY A 79 -1.26 -13.71 -14.20
C GLY A 79 -2.63 -14.23 -14.62
N SER A 80 -2.80 -15.54 -14.83
CA SER A 80 -4.12 -16.14 -15.02
C SER A 80 -4.88 -16.27 -13.68
N ALA A 81 -6.21 -16.34 -13.74
CA ALA A 81 -7.03 -16.49 -12.53
C ALA A 81 -6.93 -17.91 -11.95
N ASP A 82 -6.75 -18.01 -10.63
CA ASP A 82 -6.84 -19.31 -9.93
C ASP A 82 -8.29 -19.61 -9.56
N LEU A 83 -9.00 -20.30 -10.44
CA LEU A 83 -10.43 -20.60 -10.28
C LEU A 83 -10.73 -21.55 -9.10
N SER A 84 -9.72 -22.15 -8.47
CA SER A 84 -9.90 -23.02 -7.29
C SER A 84 -10.07 -22.24 -5.98
N PHE A 85 -9.79 -20.94 -5.98
CA PHE A 85 -9.91 -20.09 -4.80
C PHE A 85 -11.34 -19.55 -4.63
N GLY A 86 -11.89 -19.63 -3.41
CA GLY A 86 -13.22 -19.12 -3.11
C GLY A 86 -14.29 -19.64 -4.09
N VAL A 87 -15.07 -18.72 -4.65
CA VAL A 87 -16.05 -19.01 -5.71
C VAL A 87 -15.55 -18.41 -7.02
N GLN A 88 -15.22 -19.27 -7.99
CA GLN A 88 -14.70 -18.86 -9.31
C GLN A 88 -13.46 -17.96 -9.23
N GLY A 89 -12.56 -18.24 -8.28
CA GLY A 89 -11.31 -17.52 -8.08
C GLY A 89 -11.37 -16.31 -7.17
N SER A 90 -12.53 -16.04 -6.55
CA SER A 90 -12.69 -14.87 -5.67
C SER A 90 -13.63 -15.08 -4.49
N VAL A 91 -13.48 -14.23 -3.49
CA VAL A 91 -14.38 -14.03 -2.35
C VAL A 91 -14.88 -12.58 -2.44
N ILE A 92 -16.19 -12.39 -2.44
CA ILE A 92 -16.84 -11.07 -2.44
C ILE A 92 -17.82 -11.06 -1.27
N ASN A 93 -17.56 -10.27 -0.22
CA ASN A 93 -18.36 -10.34 1.00
C ASN A 93 -18.33 -9.04 1.81
N THR A 94 -18.98 -9.07 2.97
CA THR A 94 -19.06 -7.99 3.97
C THR A 94 -18.54 -8.48 5.32
N PHE A 95 -18.14 -7.54 6.18
CA PHE A 95 -17.72 -7.86 7.55
C PHE A 95 -18.92 -8.17 8.46
N ALA A 96 -20.07 -7.56 8.20
CA ALA A 96 -21.34 -7.89 8.83
C ALA A 96 -22.47 -7.84 7.80
N LEU A 97 -23.52 -8.66 8.01
CA LEU A 97 -24.64 -8.77 7.09
C LEU A 97 -25.41 -7.45 6.97
N GLY A 98 -25.80 -7.08 5.75
CA GLY A 98 -26.62 -5.89 5.48
C GLY A 98 -25.86 -4.58 5.31
N PHE A 99 -24.54 -4.59 5.48
CA PHE A 99 -23.70 -3.39 5.40
C PHE A 99 -22.76 -3.42 4.20
N GLU A 100 -22.29 -2.24 3.79
CA GLU A 100 -21.23 -2.14 2.78
C GLU A 100 -19.84 -2.37 3.40
N ALA A 101 -18.87 -2.70 2.55
CA ALA A 101 -17.49 -2.90 2.97
C ALA A 101 -16.50 -2.56 1.85
N THR A 102 -15.25 -2.30 2.23
CA THR A 102 -14.11 -2.25 1.30
C THR A 102 -12.93 -2.99 1.91
N ALA A 103 -12.10 -3.61 1.07
CA ALA A 103 -10.78 -4.02 1.50
C ALA A 103 -9.87 -2.79 1.64
N GLY A 104 -8.83 -2.90 2.46
CA GLY A 104 -7.74 -1.93 2.59
C GLY A 104 -6.38 -2.58 2.38
N LYS A 105 -6.11 -3.70 3.07
CA LYS A 105 -4.82 -4.40 3.02
C LYS A 105 -4.99 -5.90 3.15
N VAL A 106 -4.06 -6.67 2.59
CA VAL A 106 -4.01 -8.13 2.74
C VAL A 106 -2.61 -8.61 3.13
N ARG A 107 -2.56 -9.66 3.95
CA ARG A 107 -1.33 -10.38 4.29
C ARG A 107 -1.58 -11.88 4.31
N ILE A 108 -0.59 -12.62 3.81
CA ILE A 108 -0.51 -14.07 3.98
C ILE A 108 0.29 -14.30 5.27
N LEU A 109 -0.31 -15.01 6.21
CA LEU A 109 0.32 -15.36 7.49
C LEU A 109 1.31 -16.52 7.28
N PRO A 110 2.27 -16.74 8.20
CA PRO A 110 3.25 -17.82 8.07
C PRO A 110 2.66 -19.23 7.97
N ASP A 111 1.46 -19.44 8.50
CA ASP A 111 0.70 -20.70 8.42
C ASP A 111 -0.12 -20.87 7.13
N GLY A 112 -0.04 -19.89 6.21
CA GLY A 112 -0.77 -19.88 4.95
C GLY A 112 -2.21 -19.35 5.03
N ARG A 113 -2.70 -18.95 6.22
CA ARG A 113 -3.96 -18.21 6.34
C ARG A 113 -3.82 -16.80 5.75
N ILE A 114 -4.95 -16.21 5.41
CA ILE A 114 -5.02 -14.91 4.77
C ILE A 114 -5.78 -13.96 5.69
N LEU A 115 -5.10 -12.91 6.15
CA LEU A 115 -5.70 -11.84 6.92
C LEU A 115 -5.94 -10.64 6.01
N LEU A 116 -7.19 -10.16 5.98
CA LEU A 116 -7.60 -8.98 5.25
C LEU A 116 -8.12 -7.94 6.24
N ALA A 117 -7.65 -6.71 6.13
CA ALA A 117 -8.22 -5.57 6.85
C ALA A 117 -8.88 -4.62 5.85
N GLY A 118 -9.89 -3.90 6.32
CA GLY A 118 -10.65 -2.95 5.52
C GLY A 118 -11.57 -2.09 6.36
N LEU A 119 -12.55 -1.49 5.71
CA LEU A 119 -13.56 -0.66 6.37
C LEU A 119 -14.93 -1.31 6.23
N HIS A 120 -15.66 -1.29 7.35
CA HIS A 120 -17.07 -1.61 7.47
C HIS A 120 -17.86 -0.30 7.45
N TYR A 121 -18.87 -0.21 6.59
CA TYR A 121 -19.67 1.00 6.41
C TYR A 121 -21.06 0.79 6.98
N GLU A 122 -21.31 1.36 8.17
CA GLU A 122 -22.64 1.35 8.77
C GLU A 122 -23.59 2.34 8.08
N ASN A 123 -23.06 3.52 7.76
CA ASN A 123 -23.73 4.55 6.96
C ASN A 123 -22.69 5.53 6.37
N ALA A 124 -23.15 6.61 5.73
CA ALA A 124 -22.28 7.61 5.10
C ALA A 124 -21.37 8.37 6.09
N HIS A 125 -21.71 8.38 7.38
CA HIS A 125 -21.02 9.13 8.42
C HIS A 125 -20.33 8.24 9.46
N ARG A 126 -20.48 6.91 9.35
CA ARG A 126 -19.93 5.96 10.32
C ARG A 126 -19.26 4.79 9.60
N THR A 127 -17.94 4.84 9.56
CA THR A 127 -17.09 3.75 9.10
C THR A 127 -16.30 3.18 10.28
N LEU A 128 -16.09 1.87 10.32
CA LEU A 128 -15.34 1.17 11.36
C LEU A 128 -14.24 0.34 10.71
N PRO A 129 -13.04 0.25 11.30
CA PRO A 129 -12.04 -0.71 10.86
C PRO A 129 -12.55 -2.14 11.10
N ALA A 130 -12.25 -3.05 10.17
CA ALA A 130 -12.67 -4.44 10.28
C ALA A 130 -11.64 -5.38 9.66
N LEU A 131 -11.62 -6.62 10.15
CA LEU A 131 -10.75 -7.68 9.69
C LEU A 131 -11.55 -8.93 9.30
N ALA A 132 -11.01 -9.70 8.37
CA ALA A 132 -11.49 -11.02 8.03
C ALA A 132 -10.30 -11.97 7.90
N LEU A 133 -10.40 -13.14 8.53
CA LEU A 133 -9.41 -14.20 8.46
C LEU A 133 -9.97 -15.35 7.63
N PHE A 134 -9.18 -15.79 6.66
CA PHE A 134 -9.50 -16.89 5.78
C PHE A 134 -8.44 -17.98 5.85
N ASP A 135 -8.83 -19.21 5.55
CA ASP A 135 -7.87 -20.24 5.19
C ASP A 135 -7.21 -19.95 3.85
N ALA A 136 -6.24 -20.79 3.47
CA ALA A 136 -5.52 -20.66 2.22
C ALA A 136 -6.44 -20.69 0.98
N GLN A 137 -7.65 -21.23 1.06
CA GLN A 137 -8.59 -21.32 -0.06
C GLN A 137 -9.71 -20.28 -0.05
N GLY A 138 -9.62 -19.30 0.86
CA GLY A 138 -10.56 -18.19 0.92
C GLY A 138 -11.83 -18.52 1.70
N LYS A 139 -11.87 -19.62 2.46
CA LYS A 139 -12.97 -19.91 3.38
C LYS A 139 -12.74 -19.17 4.71
N PRO A 140 -13.76 -18.50 5.29
CA PRO A 140 -13.61 -17.83 6.59
C PRO A 140 -13.16 -18.81 7.69
N ASP A 141 -12.20 -18.37 8.51
CA ASP A 141 -11.72 -19.12 9.67
C ASP A 141 -12.63 -18.87 10.89
N PRO A 142 -13.44 -19.84 11.34
CA PRO A 142 -14.43 -19.61 12.38
C PRO A 142 -13.82 -19.33 13.77
N SER A 143 -12.51 -19.50 13.96
CA SER A 143 -11.84 -19.19 15.22
C SER A 143 -11.56 -17.70 15.45
N PHE A 144 -11.79 -16.86 14.43
CA PHE A 144 -11.49 -15.43 14.47
C PHE A 144 -12.76 -14.59 14.52
N GLY A 145 -12.90 -13.74 15.54
CA GLY A 145 -14.04 -12.84 15.73
C GLY A 145 -15.39 -13.56 15.64
N ASP A 146 -16.34 -12.95 14.93
CA ASP A 146 -17.62 -13.55 14.54
C ASP A 146 -17.47 -14.33 13.22
N ASN A 147 -17.20 -15.63 13.34
CA ASN A 147 -17.17 -16.58 12.22
C ASN A 147 -16.22 -16.14 11.08
N GLY A 148 -15.00 -15.75 11.45
CA GLY A 148 -13.93 -15.33 10.54
C GLY A 148 -13.91 -13.85 10.25
N ARG A 149 -14.72 -13.03 10.92
CA ARG A 149 -14.82 -11.59 10.70
C ARG A 149 -14.89 -10.84 12.02
N GLN A 150 -14.23 -9.69 12.09
CA GLN A 150 -14.22 -8.85 13.27
C GLN A 150 -14.41 -7.40 12.87
N VAL A 151 -15.53 -6.79 13.26
CA VAL A 151 -15.70 -5.33 13.22
C VAL A 151 -15.13 -4.77 14.52
N VAL A 152 -14.21 -3.82 14.40
CA VAL A 152 -13.48 -3.27 15.55
C VAL A 152 -14.17 -1.99 16.01
N GLY A 153 -14.94 -2.10 17.09
CA GLY A 153 -15.47 -0.95 17.83
C GLY A 153 -14.59 -0.64 19.03
N LEU A 154 -14.09 0.60 19.13
CA LEU A 154 -13.39 1.06 20.33
C LEU A 154 -14.36 1.62 21.38
N PRO A 155 -14.04 1.47 22.69
CA PRO A 155 -14.81 2.08 23.77
C PRO A 155 -15.03 3.59 23.56
N GLY A 156 -16.26 4.06 23.81
CA GLY A 156 -16.64 5.47 23.66
C GLY A 156 -16.83 5.93 22.21
N ASP A 157 -17.10 5.00 21.28
CA ASP A 157 -17.30 5.27 19.85
C ASP A 157 -16.10 5.94 19.15
N LEU A 158 -14.89 5.72 19.66
CA LEU A 158 -13.63 6.33 19.18
C LEU A 158 -13.08 5.73 17.86
N SER A 159 -13.95 5.13 17.05
CA SER A 159 -13.59 4.53 15.75
C SER A 159 -14.48 4.95 14.59
N MET A 160 -15.28 6.01 14.75
CA MET A 160 -16.06 6.58 13.64
C MET A 160 -15.13 7.21 12.60
N GLY A 161 -14.98 6.63 11.42
CA GLY A 161 -14.40 7.33 10.27
C GLY A 161 -15.50 7.96 9.41
N SER A 162 -15.13 8.90 8.55
CA SER A 162 -16.02 9.47 7.52
C SER A 162 -15.88 8.70 6.21
N ARG A 163 -17.00 8.39 5.53
CA ARG A 163 -16.97 7.88 4.16
C ARG A 163 -16.94 9.06 3.20
N ASP A 164 -15.87 9.22 2.45
CA ASP A 164 -15.87 10.17 1.33
C ASP A 164 -16.41 9.47 0.08
N SER A 165 -17.64 9.84 -0.32
CA SER A 165 -18.27 9.28 -1.53
C SER A 165 -17.72 9.87 -2.84
N TRP A 166 -16.95 10.97 -2.77
CA TRP A 166 -16.40 11.70 -3.92
C TRP A 166 -14.92 11.38 -4.18
N LEU A 167 -14.16 10.97 -3.17
CA LEU A 167 -12.77 10.55 -3.39
C LEU A 167 -12.74 9.15 -4.01
N PRO A 168 -12.00 8.95 -5.12
CA PRO A 168 -11.68 7.61 -5.56
C PRO A 168 -10.88 6.88 -4.45
N PRO A 169 -11.11 5.58 -4.23
CA PRO A 169 -10.35 4.79 -3.25
C PRO A 169 -8.83 4.89 -3.50
N GLY A 170 -8.05 5.11 -2.45
CA GLY A 170 -6.57 5.17 -2.55
C GLY A 170 -5.96 6.57 -2.44
N VAL A 171 -6.75 7.62 -2.18
CA VAL A 171 -6.21 8.89 -1.69
C VAL A 171 -5.72 8.68 -0.25
N PRO A 172 -4.41 8.78 0.02
CA PRO A 172 -3.89 8.57 1.38
C PRO A 172 -4.56 9.54 2.37
N GLY A 173 -4.91 9.04 3.56
CA GLY A 173 -5.40 9.83 4.69
C GLY A 173 -6.89 9.68 5.03
N ALA A 174 -7.83 9.75 4.07
CA ALA A 174 -9.26 9.81 4.42
C ALA A 174 -9.86 8.45 4.86
N GLU A 175 -9.55 7.38 4.13
CA GLU A 175 -10.06 6.02 4.37
C GLU A 175 -8.91 5.01 4.54
N ALA A 176 -7.94 5.32 5.41
CA ALA A 176 -6.78 4.45 5.64
C ALA A 176 -7.10 3.33 6.65
N CYS A 177 -6.80 2.10 6.26
CA CYS A 177 -6.81 0.92 7.12
C CYS A 177 -5.59 0.06 6.77
N ASP A 178 -4.52 0.19 7.58
CA ASP A 178 -3.26 -0.54 7.42
C ASP A 178 -3.03 -1.38 8.69
N PHE A 179 -2.45 -2.57 8.52
CA PHE A 179 -2.18 -3.49 9.63
C PHE A 179 -0.84 -4.21 9.45
N VAL A 180 -0.29 -4.66 10.56
CA VAL A 180 0.86 -5.58 10.64
C VAL A 180 0.62 -6.60 11.73
N VAL A 181 1.18 -7.80 11.58
CA VAL A 181 1.07 -8.89 12.56
C VAL A 181 2.42 -9.02 13.26
N GLN A 182 2.40 -9.06 14.59
CA GLN A 182 3.57 -9.28 15.43
C GLN A 182 3.89 -10.78 15.49
N ASP A 183 5.12 -11.13 15.90
CA ASP A 183 5.57 -12.53 15.95
C ASP A 183 4.75 -13.40 16.93
N ASP A 184 4.13 -12.77 17.94
CA ASP A 184 3.24 -13.43 18.90
C ASP A 184 1.79 -13.58 18.39
N GLY A 185 1.52 -13.17 17.15
CA GLY A 185 0.21 -13.23 16.50
C GLY A 185 -0.71 -12.05 16.81
N HIS A 186 -0.32 -11.10 17.67
CA HIS A 186 -1.10 -9.89 17.85
C HIS A 186 -1.12 -9.05 16.56
N ILE A 187 -2.22 -8.36 16.36
CA ILE A 187 -2.46 -7.57 15.15
C ILE A 187 -2.43 -6.11 15.54
N LEU A 188 -1.51 -5.34 14.97
CA LEU A 188 -1.51 -3.89 15.05
C LEU A 188 -2.26 -3.33 13.84
N LEU A 189 -3.13 -2.37 14.08
CA LEU A 189 -4.04 -1.79 13.09
C LEU A 189 -4.07 -0.28 13.24
N ILE A 190 -4.05 0.45 12.14
CA ILE A 190 -4.37 1.88 12.13
C ILE A 190 -5.71 2.15 11.47
N ALA A 191 -6.39 3.16 12.01
CA ALA A 191 -7.58 3.75 11.43
C ALA A 191 -7.58 5.26 11.72
N ASN A 192 -8.32 6.05 10.93
CA ASN A 192 -8.52 7.46 11.21
C ASN A 192 -9.93 7.68 11.76
N HIS A 193 -10.01 8.35 12.90
CA HIS A 193 -11.26 8.69 13.57
C HIS A 193 -11.62 10.16 13.29
N HIS A 194 -12.90 10.38 13.04
CA HIS A 194 -13.56 11.65 12.80
C HIS A 194 -14.50 11.96 13.98
N PHE A 195 -14.29 13.10 14.62
CA PHE A 195 -15.20 13.67 15.62
C PHE A 195 -16.14 14.69 14.95
N GLU A 196 -17.41 14.71 15.41
CA GLU A 196 -18.59 15.40 14.85
C GLU A 196 -18.41 16.86 14.34
N LEU A 197 -17.34 17.57 14.74
CA LEU A 197 -17.06 18.97 14.37
C LEU A 197 -15.74 19.18 13.60
N ALA A 198 -15.33 18.20 12.78
CA ALA A 198 -14.15 18.22 11.88
C ALA A 198 -12.77 18.01 12.53
N ASP A 199 -12.75 17.43 13.73
CA ASP A 199 -11.51 17.04 14.41
C ASP A 199 -11.14 15.59 14.06
N HIS A 200 -9.90 15.35 13.65
CA HIS A 200 -9.42 14.05 13.18
C HIS A 200 -8.26 13.54 14.01
N ALA A 201 -8.31 12.26 14.39
CA ALA A 201 -7.24 11.60 15.12
C ALA A 201 -6.83 10.30 14.43
N GLY A 202 -5.52 10.04 14.42
CA GLY A 202 -5.02 8.72 14.10
C GLY A 202 -5.24 7.78 15.28
N MET A 203 -5.65 6.55 15.02
CA MET A 203 -5.80 5.50 16.03
C MET A 203 -4.80 4.39 15.72
N LEU A 204 -4.03 3.98 16.72
CA LEU A 204 -3.23 2.75 16.69
C LEU A 204 -3.87 1.76 17.66
N ILE A 205 -4.32 0.63 17.13
CA ILE A 205 -5.11 -0.37 17.85
C ILE A 205 -4.30 -1.68 17.87
N ARG A 206 -4.31 -2.38 19.00
CA ARG A 206 -3.77 -3.75 19.09
C ARG A 206 -4.89 -4.73 19.38
N LEU A 207 -4.95 -5.79 18.59
CA LEU A 207 -5.87 -6.91 18.75
C LEU A 207 -5.08 -8.18 19.08
N LYS A 208 -5.73 -9.10 19.76
CA LYS A 208 -5.25 -10.46 19.98
C LYS A 208 -5.37 -11.29 18.70
N PRO A 209 -4.71 -12.46 18.62
CA PRO A 209 -4.81 -13.36 17.47
C PRO A 209 -6.25 -13.80 17.12
N ASP A 210 -7.17 -13.77 18.09
CA ASP A 210 -8.60 -14.09 17.91
C ASP A 210 -9.44 -12.91 17.39
N GLY A 211 -8.84 -11.73 17.22
CA GLY A 211 -9.49 -10.50 16.78
C GLY A 211 -10.05 -9.63 17.91
N SER A 212 -10.07 -10.09 19.16
CA SER A 212 -10.51 -9.28 20.30
C SER A 212 -9.51 -8.17 20.65
N LEU A 213 -9.99 -7.07 21.25
CA LEU A 213 -9.12 -5.96 21.66
C LEU A 213 -8.11 -6.41 22.73
N ASP A 214 -6.83 -6.04 22.57
CA ASP A 214 -5.78 -6.33 23.54
C ASP A 214 -5.62 -5.18 24.54
N GLU A 215 -6.40 -5.18 25.61
CA GLU A 215 -6.40 -4.13 26.63
C GLU A 215 -5.04 -3.92 27.35
N THR A 216 -4.08 -4.84 27.20
CA THR A 216 -2.74 -4.66 27.78
C THR A 216 -1.93 -3.59 27.02
N PHE A 217 -2.27 -3.34 25.76
CA PHE A 217 -1.63 -2.31 24.94
C PHE A 217 -2.07 -0.91 25.37
N ASN A 218 -1.12 -0.08 25.79
CA ASN A 218 -1.37 1.26 26.33
C ASN A 218 -2.43 1.29 27.46
N GLY A 219 -2.63 0.15 28.15
CA GLY A 219 -3.62 -0.03 29.23
C GLY A 219 -5.10 0.04 28.80
N ARG A 220 -5.40 0.10 27.49
CA ARG A 220 -6.78 0.21 26.96
C ARG A 220 -6.99 -0.40 25.57
N GLY A 221 -5.96 -0.98 24.97
CA GLY A 221 -5.98 -1.59 23.63
C GLY A 221 -5.70 -0.67 22.47
N PHE A 222 -5.53 0.63 22.71
CA PHE A 222 -5.27 1.59 21.66
C PHE A 222 -4.58 2.86 22.14
N VAL A 223 -4.02 3.58 21.17
CA VAL A 223 -3.42 4.90 21.30
C VAL A 223 -4.17 5.85 20.37
N MET A 224 -4.54 7.02 20.90
CA MET A 224 -4.99 8.15 20.10
C MET A 224 -3.77 9.02 19.78
N ILE A 225 -3.52 9.21 18.49
CA ILE A 225 -2.32 9.85 17.98
C ILE A 225 -2.71 11.25 17.52
N ARG A 226 -2.18 12.24 18.24
CA ARG A 226 -2.25 13.66 17.90
C ARG A 226 -0.92 14.31 18.22
N HIS A 227 -0.48 15.20 17.34
CA HIS A 227 0.69 16.04 17.58
C HIS A 227 0.24 17.50 17.64
N LEU A 228 0.58 18.20 18.73
CA LEU A 228 0.25 19.62 18.94
C LEU A 228 -1.24 19.97 18.78
N LEU A 229 -2.13 19.04 19.13
CA LEU A 229 -3.59 19.18 18.98
C LEU A 229 -4.06 19.39 17.53
N LEU A 230 -3.22 19.09 16.55
CA LEU A 230 -3.57 19.17 15.13
C LEU A 230 -4.28 17.90 14.67
N ASN A 231 -5.16 18.06 13.68
CA ASN A 231 -5.77 16.93 12.99
C ASN A 231 -4.68 16.02 12.44
N THR A 232 -4.83 14.72 12.67
CA THR A 232 -3.84 13.72 12.28
C THR A 232 -4.50 12.67 11.39
N TRP A 233 -3.89 12.42 10.23
CA TRP A 233 -4.30 11.35 9.33
C TRP A 233 -3.14 10.40 9.12
N LEU A 234 -3.31 9.15 9.54
CA LEU A 234 -2.35 8.09 9.32
C LEU A 234 -2.58 7.42 7.96
N SER A 235 -1.51 6.88 7.39
CA SER A 235 -1.53 6.14 6.13
C SER A 235 -0.58 4.94 6.13
N SER A 236 0.40 4.92 7.04
CA SER A 236 1.42 3.87 7.13
C SER A 236 1.57 3.38 8.56
N LEU A 237 1.57 2.07 8.73
CA LEU A 237 1.96 1.36 9.96
C LEU A 237 3.12 0.41 9.65
N MET A 238 4.24 0.56 10.35
CA MET A 238 5.44 -0.26 10.20
C MET A 238 5.86 -0.82 11.56
N LEU A 239 6.11 -2.13 11.62
CA LEU A 239 6.72 -2.80 12.76
C LEU A 239 8.23 -2.93 12.50
N GLN A 240 9.06 -2.38 13.39
CA GLN A 240 10.51 -2.54 13.36
C GLN A 240 10.91 -3.89 13.96
N LYS A 241 12.12 -4.37 13.63
CA LYS A 241 12.64 -5.66 14.12
C LYS A 241 12.77 -5.76 15.64
N ASP A 242 12.94 -4.63 16.32
CA ASP A 242 13.01 -4.55 17.78
C ASP A 242 11.62 -4.50 18.45
N GLY A 243 10.55 -4.60 17.65
CA GLY A 243 9.16 -4.55 18.10
C GLY A 243 8.61 -3.12 18.23
N ARG A 244 9.40 -2.08 17.99
CA ARG A 244 8.89 -0.70 17.97
C ARG A 244 7.98 -0.50 16.77
N ILE A 245 7.04 0.42 16.95
CA ILE A 245 5.95 0.67 16.01
C ILE A 245 6.12 2.08 15.47
N VAL A 246 6.28 2.23 14.16
CA VAL A 246 6.31 3.53 13.49
C VAL A 246 5.01 3.73 12.73
N VAL A 247 4.32 4.81 13.03
CA VAL A 247 3.12 5.26 12.31
C VAL A 247 3.44 6.54 11.57
N ALA A 248 2.86 6.70 10.39
CA ALA A 248 3.12 7.89 9.58
C ALA A 248 1.92 8.31 8.75
N GLY A 249 1.94 9.57 8.33
CA GLY A 249 0.88 10.20 7.55
C GLY A 249 1.08 11.70 7.45
N SER A 250 0.09 12.48 7.86
CA SER A 250 0.16 13.94 7.88
C SER A 250 -0.61 14.57 9.03
N ILE A 251 -0.24 15.81 9.36
CA ILE A 251 -0.97 16.73 10.25
C ILE A 251 -1.35 18.01 9.51
N ASP A 252 -2.33 18.75 10.04
CA ASP A 252 -3.06 19.79 9.30
C ASP A 252 -2.49 21.22 9.29
N PHE A 253 -2.92 21.95 8.25
CA PHE A 253 -2.97 23.42 8.04
C PHE A 253 -1.77 24.28 8.49
N PRO A 254 -0.73 24.42 7.63
CA PRO A 254 -0.55 23.74 6.35
C PRO A 254 -0.12 22.27 6.54
N GLN A 255 -0.52 21.38 5.61
CA GLN A 255 -0.29 19.94 5.76
C GLN A 255 1.21 19.59 5.90
N GLU A 256 1.62 18.99 7.01
CA GLU A 256 2.99 18.54 7.28
C GLU A 256 3.04 17.01 7.33
N GLY A 257 4.14 16.42 6.86
CA GLY A 257 4.38 14.99 6.96
C GLY A 257 4.63 14.64 8.43
N LEU A 258 4.01 13.56 8.92
CA LEU A 258 4.14 13.12 10.31
C LEU A 258 4.72 11.71 10.38
N LEU A 259 5.68 11.50 11.27
CA LEU A 259 6.02 10.20 11.84
C LEU A 259 5.92 10.26 13.36
N ALA A 260 5.45 9.18 13.96
CA ALA A 260 5.52 8.96 15.40
C ALA A 260 6.02 7.54 15.67
N ARG A 261 6.77 7.36 16.77
CA ARG A 261 7.24 6.03 17.18
C ARG A 261 6.74 5.65 18.56
N TYR A 262 6.31 4.41 18.69
CA TYR A 262 5.82 3.81 19.92
C TYR A 262 6.65 2.57 20.27
N GLU A 263 6.78 2.32 21.56
CA GLU A 263 7.30 1.07 22.10
C GLU A 263 6.31 -0.09 21.86
N PRO A 264 6.74 -1.36 21.95
CA PRO A 264 5.87 -2.52 21.70
C PRO A 264 4.59 -2.59 22.56
N ASN A 265 4.60 -1.92 23.71
CA ASN A 265 3.48 -1.83 24.63
C ASN A 265 2.53 -0.64 24.36
N GLY A 266 2.79 0.16 23.33
CA GLY A 266 1.96 1.31 22.93
C GLY A 266 2.30 2.62 23.62
N ARG A 267 3.33 2.68 24.48
CA ARG A 267 3.85 3.95 25.00
C ARG A 267 4.63 4.70 23.93
N LEU A 268 4.54 6.02 23.89
CA LEU A 268 5.31 6.85 22.97
C LEU A 268 6.83 6.71 23.27
N ASP A 269 7.64 6.51 22.23
CA ASP A 269 9.10 6.54 22.35
C ASP A 269 9.59 7.98 22.23
N GLU A 270 9.69 8.67 23.37
CA GLU A 270 10.09 10.08 23.46
C GLU A 270 11.53 10.34 22.96
N ARG A 271 12.35 9.31 22.71
CA ARG A 271 13.71 9.46 22.17
C ARG A 271 13.72 9.55 20.64
N PHE A 272 12.59 9.25 19.99
CA PHE A 272 12.45 9.40 18.55
C PHE A 272 12.24 10.86 18.17
N ALA A 273 13.08 11.38 17.28
CA ALA A 273 13.05 12.75 16.80
C ALA A 273 12.92 13.79 17.94
N VAL A 274 11.79 14.49 18.04
CA VAL A 274 11.48 15.44 19.12
C VAL A 274 10.23 14.96 19.83
N ASP A 275 10.38 14.57 21.10
CA ASP A 275 9.30 14.08 21.96
C ASP A 275 8.45 12.96 21.32
N GLY A 276 9.09 12.08 20.55
CA GLY A 276 8.44 10.94 19.88
C GLY A 276 7.83 11.23 18.52
N PHE A 277 7.93 12.48 18.03
CA PHE A 277 7.34 12.92 16.77
C PHE A 277 8.36 13.57 15.84
N MET A 278 8.17 13.34 14.54
CA MET A 278 8.83 14.07 13.45
C MET A 278 7.75 14.67 12.55
N ALA A 279 7.68 16.00 12.53
CA ALA A 279 6.84 16.77 11.60
C ALA A 279 7.75 17.52 10.61
N PHE A 280 7.40 17.53 9.32
CA PHE A 280 8.23 18.18 8.30
C PHE A 280 7.46 18.65 7.07
N ARG A 281 8.10 19.58 6.34
CA ARG A 281 7.67 20.09 5.03
C ARG A 281 8.68 19.73 3.95
N ALA A 282 8.23 19.69 2.70
CA ALA A 282 9.12 19.45 1.56
C ALA A 282 9.46 20.78 0.87
N HIS A 283 10.63 21.36 1.21
CA HIS A 283 11.07 22.67 0.68
C HIS A 283 10.03 23.79 0.87
N GLY A 284 9.44 23.87 2.06
CA GLY A 284 8.38 24.83 2.40
C GLY A 284 6.98 24.46 1.90
N LYS A 285 6.86 23.45 1.03
CA LYS A 285 5.58 22.90 0.57
C LYS A 285 5.01 21.90 1.57
N SER A 286 3.72 21.61 1.43
CA SER A 286 3.10 20.57 2.24
C SER A 286 3.72 19.20 1.99
N ALA A 287 3.56 18.29 2.93
CA ALA A 287 4.06 16.93 2.83
C ALA A 287 3.04 15.93 3.39
N GLN A 288 2.99 14.76 2.76
CA GLN A 288 2.20 13.62 3.19
C GLN A 288 3.03 12.36 3.02
N VAL A 289 3.04 11.50 4.03
CA VAL A 289 3.72 10.20 3.98
C VAL A 289 2.70 9.10 3.73
N SER A 290 2.82 8.41 2.60
CA SER A 290 1.99 7.25 2.24
C SER A 290 2.59 5.94 2.76
N ARG A 291 3.92 5.83 2.78
CA ARG A 291 4.63 4.61 3.19
C ARG A 291 5.95 4.94 3.90
N VAL A 292 6.23 4.21 4.97
CA VAL A 292 7.56 4.16 5.60
C VAL A 292 8.18 2.78 5.40
N ILE A 293 9.47 2.76 5.09
CA ILE A 293 10.29 1.57 4.86
C ILE A 293 11.56 1.64 5.71
N GLU A 294 11.87 0.55 6.40
CA GLU A 294 13.10 0.41 7.19
C GLU A 294 14.24 -0.21 6.35
N SER A 295 15.40 0.44 6.38
CA SER A 295 16.70 -0.13 6.00
C SER A 295 17.55 -0.38 7.26
N SER A 296 18.82 -0.77 7.13
CA SER A 296 19.64 -1.12 8.31
C SER A 296 19.76 0.02 9.33
N ASP A 297 19.87 1.25 8.84
CA ASP A 297 20.20 2.42 9.66
C ASP A 297 19.27 3.62 9.43
N ALA A 298 18.28 3.47 8.54
CA ALA A 298 17.42 4.55 8.11
C ALA A 298 15.94 4.15 7.98
N LEU A 299 15.10 5.18 8.07
CA LEU A 299 13.69 5.14 7.69
C LEU A 299 13.54 5.94 6.40
N HIS A 300 12.96 5.33 5.37
CA HIS A 300 12.68 5.97 4.09
C HIS A 300 11.17 6.21 3.98
N CYS A 301 10.79 7.46 3.83
CA CYS A 301 9.42 7.92 3.70
C CYS A 301 9.12 8.20 2.24
N PHE A 302 8.03 7.63 1.74
CA PHE A 302 7.51 7.88 0.40
C PHE A 302 6.10 8.46 0.50
N GLY A 303 5.80 9.44 -0.34
CA GLY A 303 4.48 10.04 -0.44
C GLY A 303 4.45 11.18 -1.43
N SER A 304 3.88 12.32 -1.05
CA SER A 304 3.76 13.48 -1.93
C SER A 304 3.76 14.82 -1.20
N SER A 305 4.03 15.89 -1.94
CA SER A 305 3.59 17.24 -1.56
C SER A 305 2.18 17.52 -2.10
N ARG A 306 1.51 18.53 -1.57
CA ARG A 306 0.44 19.29 -2.26
C ARG A 306 0.94 20.72 -2.51
N ASP A 307 0.66 21.26 -3.68
CA ASP A 307 1.01 22.62 -4.11
C ASP A 307 2.49 22.87 -4.49
N PRO A 308 2.94 22.34 -5.65
CA PRO A 308 2.24 21.39 -6.52
C PRO A 308 2.34 19.95 -6.01
N ILE A 309 1.48 19.07 -6.52
CA ILE A 309 1.55 17.64 -6.19
C ILE A 309 2.76 17.00 -6.89
N ARG A 310 3.73 16.57 -6.09
CA ARG A 310 4.98 15.96 -6.54
C ARG A 310 5.28 14.74 -5.69
N CYS A 311 5.84 13.70 -6.31
CA CYS A 311 6.31 12.52 -5.61
C CYS A 311 7.39 12.92 -4.61
N MET A 312 7.34 12.40 -3.39
CA MET A 312 8.28 12.74 -2.33
C MET A 312 9.00 11.49 -1.82
N ALA A 313 10.33 11.59 -1.68
CA ALA A 313 11.16 10.63 -0.96
C ALA A 313 11.95 11.37 0.14
N TYR A 314 12.02 10.81 1.35
CA TYR A 314 12.75 11.43 2.45
C TYR A 314 13.41 10.38 3.33
N SER A 315 14.69 10.54 3.61
CA SER A 315 15.48 9.60 4.42
C SER A 315 15.80 10.19 5.79
N LEU A 316 15.41 9.47 6.83
CA LEU A 316 15.72 9.76 8.22
C LEU A 316 16.64 8.67 8.77
N HIS A 317 17.44 8.99 9.78
CA HIS A 317 18.06 7.96 10.61
C HIS A 317 16.99 7.16 11.36
N ALA A 318 17.32 5.96 11.81
CA ALA A 318 16.42 5.13 12.62
C ALA A 318 15.90 5.82 13.89
N ASN A 319 16.60 6.84 14.42
CA ASN A 319 16.14 7.66 15.55
C ASN A 319 15.21 8.82 15.15
N GLY A 320 14.82 8.92 13.88
CA GLY A 320 13.90 9.93 13.37
C GLY A 320 14.57 11.25 12.97
N ARG A 321 15.88 11.42 13.15
CA ARG A 321 16.58 12.66 12.75
C ARG A 321 16.86 12.68 11.24
N PRO A 322 16.89 13.86 10.58
CA PRO A 322 17.22 13.96 9.16
C PRO A 322 18.57 13.33 8.83
N ASN A 323 18.65 12.53 7.76
CA ASN A 323 19.91 11.96 7.29
C ASN A 323 20.62 12.95 6.35
N LEU A 324 21.64 13.65 6.86
CA LEU A 324 22.35 14.69 6.12
C LEU A 324 23.15 14.16 4.90
N HIS A 325 23.47 12.87 4.85
CA HIS A 325 24.16 12.26 3.72
C HIS A 325 23.26 12.10 2.49
N ASN A 326 21.94 12.11 2.69
CA ASN A 326 20.96 12.00 1.62
C ASN A 326 20.30 13.38 1.41
N HIS A 327 20.56 14.00 0.25
CA HIS A 327 19.98 15.30 -0.15
C HIS A 327 20.10 16.40 0.91
N GLY A 328 21.16 16.40 1.71
CA GLY A 328 21.37 17.39 2.78
C GLY A 328 20.35 17.30 3.92
N GLY A 329 19.70 16.14 4.10
CA GLY A 329 18.65 15.95 5.10
C GLY A 329 17.33 16.62 4.75
N GLN A 330 17.06 16.86 3.47
CA GLN A 330 15.81 17.44 2.99
C GLN A 330 14.99 16.42 2.20
N PRO A 331 13.65 16.49 2.23
CA PRO A 331 12.80 15.69 1.35
C PRO A 331 13.08 15.98 -0.13
N GLN A 332 13.33 14.94 -0.91
CA GLN A 332 13.46 15.03 -2.36
C GLN A 332 12.07 15.05 -3.01
N LEU A 333 11.83 16.03 -3.89
CA LEU A 333 10.64 16.09 -4.72
C LEU A 333 10.97 15.69 -6.16
N LEU A 334 10.22 14.73 -6.69
CA LEU A 334 10.34 14.23 -8.05
C LEU A 334 9.12 14.66 -8.88
N GLU A 335 9.40 15.18 -10.07
CA GLU A 335 8.40 15.52 -11.08
C GLU A 335 8.37 14.45 -12.16
N ILE A 336 7.20 13.81 -12.35
CA ILE A 336 7.00 12.77 -13.35
C ILE A 336 5.93 13.24 -14.35
N GLY A 337 6.41 13.89 -15.42
CA GLY A 337 5.54 14.49 -16.42
C GLY A 337 4.92 15.83 -15.98
N PRO A 338 4.03 16.41 -16.82
CA PRO A 338 3.49 17.74 -16.60
C PRO A 338 2.42 17.81 -15.49
N SER A 339 1.77 16.69 -15.20
CA SER A 339 0.67 16.59 -14.23
C SER A 339 1.19 16.43 -12.79
N GLY A 340 0.28 16.41 -11.81
CA GLY A 340 0.66 16.02 -10.45
C GLY A 340 1.18 14.57 -10.40
N CYS A 341 1.92 14.19 -9.38
CA CYS A 341 2.29 12.79 -9.17
C CYS A 341 2.45 12.47 -7.69
N GLN A 342 2.12 11.25 -7.29
CA GLN A 342 2.23 10.80 -5.90
C GLN A 342 2.68 9.35 -5.80
N TRP A 343 3.39 9.02 -4.73
CA TRP A 343 3.62 7.64 -4.32
C TRP A 343 2.51 7.13 -3.42
N SER A 344 2.01 5.93 -3.70
CA SER A 344 0.97 5.25 -2.93
C SER A 344 1.57 4.14 -2.05
N ALA A 345 2.57 3.43 -2.57
CA ALA A 345 3.24 2.34 -1.86
C ALA A 345 4.73 2.31 -2.17
N ALA A 346 5.47 1.65 -1.28
CA ALA A 346 6.88 1.34 -1.46
C ALA A 346 7.18 -0.01 -0.80
N GLN A 347 8.21 -0.71 -1.28
CA GLN A 347 8.70 -1.95 -0.68
C GLN A 347 10.21 -2.07 -0.89
N ARG A 348 10.90 -2.55 0.14
CA ARG A 348 12.32 -2.92 0.05
C ARG A 348 12.49 -4.30 -0.60
N MET A 349 13.47 -4.40 -1.49
CA MET A 349 13.91 -5.64 -2.15
C MET A 349 14.97 -6.37 -1.31
N ALA A 350 15.22 -7.64 -1.63
CA ALA A 350 16.18 -8.47 -0.90
C ALA A 350 17.62 -7.90 -0.91
N ASP A 351 18.01 -7.27 -2.01
CA ASP A 351 19.32 -6.62 -2.17
C ASP A 351 19.43 -5.23 -1.51
N GLY A 352 18.36 -4.75 -0.87
CA GLY A 352 18.32 -3.46 -0.20
C GLY A 352 17.82 -2.29 -1.05
N ARG A 353 17.65 -2.43 -2.36
CA ARG A 353 16.99 -1.42 -3.19
C ARG A 353 15.51 -1.28 -2.78
N ILE A 354 14.89 -0.17 -3.14
CA ILE A 354 13.51 0.14 -2.79
C ILE A 354 12.74 0.45 -4.06
N ILE A 355 11.56 -0.16 -4.20
CA ILE A 355 10.61 0.16 -5.27
C ILE A 355 9.52 1.05 -4.68
N ALA A 356 9.18 2.13 -5.38
CA ALA A 356 8.01 2.97 -5.09
C ALA A 356 7.06 2.95 -6.28
N VAL A 357 5.75 2.89 -6.01
CA VAL A 357 4.70 2.93 -7.04
C VAL A 357 3.63 3.94 -6.69
N GLY A 358 2.97 4.44 -7.71
CA GLY A 358 1.87 5.38 -7.55
C GLY A 358 1.29 5.82 -8.88
N ALA A 359 0.80 7.05 -8.95
CA ALA A 359 0.15 7.56 -10.16
C ALA A 359 0.53 9.01 -10.47
N THR A 360 0.49 9.36 -11.76
CA THR A 360 0.28 10.75 -12.16
C THR A 360 -1.18 11.16 -11.90
N ILE A 361 -1.43 12.45 -11.64
CA ILE A 361 -2.72 13.00 -11.24
C ILE A 361 -3.04 14.18 -12.17
N GLY A 362 -4.18 14.12 -12.85
CA GLY A 362 -4.58 15.18 -13.78
C GLY A 362 -5.73 14.83 -14.73
N GLY A 363 -6.70 14.03 -14.28
CA GLY A 363 -7.83 13.57 -15.11
C GLY A 363 -7.46 12.37 -15.98
N ILE A 364 -7.80 12.38 -17.27
CA ILE A 364 -7.63 11.26 -18.21
C ILE A 364 -6.16 10.87 -18.50
N GLU A 365 -5.19 11.57 -17.91
CA GLU A 365 -3.75 11.33 -18.08
C GLU A 365 -3.07 10.69 -16.84
N ALA A 366 -3.84 10.26 -15.85
CA ALA A 366 -3.30 9.50 -14.73
C ALA A 366 -2.80 8.14 -15.23
N ASP A 367 -1.50 7.89 -15.06
CA ASP A 367 -0.79 6.70 -15.51
C ASP A 367 -0.08 6.06 -14.31
N PHE A 368 0.15 4.74 -14.36
CA PHE A 368 0.99 4.06 -13.38
C PHE A 368 2.40 4.63 -13.42
N ILE A 369 3.00 4.86 -12.26
CA ILE A 369 4.42 5.21 -12.14
C ILE A 369 5.12 4.23 -11.22
N VAL A 370 6.33 3.84 -11.60
CA VAL A 370 7.22 2.96 -10.83
C VAL A 370 8.60 3.61 -10.78
N ALA A 371 9.19 3.72 -9.61
CA ALA A 371 10.57 4.20 -9.42
C ALA A 371 11.37 3.20 -8.59
N ARG A 372 12.69 3.19 -8.83
CA ARG A 372 13.64 2.44 -8.03
C ARG A 372 14.60 3.40 -7.33
N TYR A 373 14.84 3.12 -6.06
CA TYR A 373 15.78 3.83 -5.20
C TYR A 373 16.83 2.84 -4.69
N LEU A 374 18.03 3.36 -4.45
CA LEU A 374 19.12 2.66 -3.79
C LEU A 374 18.80 2.49 -2.29
N SER A 375 19.58 1.65 -1.61
CA SER A 375 19.41 1.37 -0.17
C SER A 375 19.68 2.59 0.72
N ASP A 376 20.41 3.59 0.22
CA ASP A 376 20.64 4.86 0.89
C ASP A 376 19.47 5.86 0.69
N GLY A 377 18.48 5.51 -0.13
CA GLY A 377 17.32 6.33 -0.48
C GLY A 377 17.53 7.27 -1.67
N GLY A 378 18.66 7.22 -2.36
CA GLY A 378 18.89 7.97 -3.61
C GLY A 378 18.17 7.33 -4.81
N LEU A 379 17.75 8.11 -5.79
CA LEU A 379 17.10 7.60 -7.01
C LEU A 379 18.07 6.75 -7.86
N ASP A 380 17.67 5.54 -8.25
CA ASP A 380 18.52 4.61 -9.00
C ASP A 380 18.41 4.81 -10.51
N HIS A 381 19.34 5.58 -11.08
CA HIS A 381 19.38 5.88 -12.52
C HIS A 381 19.68 4.66 -13.42
N SER A 382 19.98 3.48 -12.89
CA SER A 382 20.06 2.27 -13.72
C SER A 382 18.68 1.74 -14.15
N PHE A 383 17.60 2.24 -13.55
CA PHE A 383 16.21 1.83 -13.82
C PHE A 383 15.50 2.75 -14.83
N GLY A 384 14.50 2.22 -15.54
CA GLY A 384 13.60 3.03 -16.38
C GLY A 384 14.31 3.76 -17.53
N GLY A 385 15.34 3.12 -18.12
CA GLY A 385 16.10 3.71 -19.23
C GLY A 385 16.93 4.94 -18.85
N GLY A 386 17.46 5.00 -17.62
CA GLY A 386 18.31 6.11 -17.16
C GLY A 386 17.61 7.08 -16.21
N LYS A 387 16.27 7.08 -16.20
CA LYS A 387 15.47 8.06 -15.46
C LYS A 387 15.33 7.73 -13.96
N GLY A 388 15.51 6.47 -13.60
CA GLY A 388 15.21 5.94 -12.27
C GLY A 388 13.72 5.70 -12.01
N TRP A 389 12.88 6.01 -12.99
CA TRP A 389 11.45 5.80 -12.95
C TRP A 389 10.90 5.56 -14.35
N LEU A 390 9.67 5.04 -14.41
CA LEU A 390 8.89 4.88 -15.62
C LEU A 390 7.43 5.24 -15.39
N ARG A 391 6.75 5.52 -16.50
CA ARG A 391 5.33 5.85 -16.58
C ARG A 391 4.69 4.88 -17.57
N THR A 392 3.60 4.25 -17.16
CA THR A 392 2.91 3.21 -17.94
C THR A 392 1.43 3.52 -18.00
N ARG A 393 0.95 3.75 -19.22
CA ARG A 393 -0.47 3.90 -19.52
C ARG A 393 -1.07 2.52 -19.81
N LEU A 394 -2.06 2.12 -19.03
CA LEU A 394 -2.81 0.88 -19.21
C LEU A 394 -4.04 1.10 -20.10
N GLY A 395 -4.71 2.24 -19.93
CA GLY A 395 -5.98 2.55 -20.59
C GLY A 395 -5.99 3.89 -21.33
N ARG A 396 -7.19 4.32 -21.74
CA ARG A 396 -7.41 5.64 -22.35
C ARG A 396 -7.76 6.72 -21.34
N SER A 397 -7.75 6.39 -20.06
CA SER A 397 -8.23 7.22 -18.96
C SER A 397 -7.37 6.96 -17.72
N LEU A 398 -7.92 7.29 -16.54
CA LEU A 398 -7.25 7.22 -15.26
C LEU A 398 -6.81 5.80 -14.89
N ASP A 399 -5.49 5.64 -14.72
CA ASP A 399 -4.82 4.48 -14.17
C ASP A 399 -4.15 4.88 -12.85
N THR A 400 -4.40 4.12 -11.78
CA THR A 400 -3.82 4.37 -10.45
C THR A 400 -3.18 3.12 -9.89
N ALA A 401 -1.88 3.17 -9.56
CA ALA A 401 -1.22 2.14 -8.77
C ALA A 401 -1.36 2.43 -7.27
N ASN A 402 -1.80 1.44 -6.51
CA ASN A 402 -2.06 1.54 -5.08
C ASN A 402 -1.06 0.73 -4.24
N SER A 403 -0.60 -0.39 -4.77
CA SER A 403 0.20 -1.36 -4.02
C SER A 403 1.24 -2.03 -4.90
N LEU A 404 2.23 -2.63 -4.25
CA LEU A 404 3.20 -3.48 -4.92
C LEU A 404 3.57 -4.69 -4.06
N ALA A 405 4.02 -5.73 -4.73
CA ALA A 405 4.66 -6.90 -4.14
C ALA A 405 5.88 -7.29 -4.99
N VAL A 406 6.94 -7.76 -4.34
CA VAL A 406 8.13 -8.29 -5.02
C VAL A 406 8.04 -9.81 -5.04
N GLN A 407 8.22 -10.42 -6.21
CA GLN A 407 8.25 -11.87 -6.38
C GLN A 407 9.66 -12.43 -6.09
N ALA A 408 9.75 -13.75 -5.94
CA ALA A 408 11.01 -14.43 -5.64
C ALA A 408 12.08 -14.32 -6.75
N ASP A 409 11.66 -14.00 -7.97
CA ASP A 409 12.55 -13.71 -9.11
C ASP A 409 12.85 -12.21 -9.25
N ASP A 410 12.65 -11.44 -8.18
CA ASP A 410 12.79 -9.99 -8.09
C ASP A 410 11.85 -9.19 -9.02
N ALA A 411 10.92 -9.84 -9.72
CA ALA A 411 9.93 -9.12 -10.51
C ALA A 411 9.00 -8.29 -9.62
N ILE A 412 8.57 -7.15 -10.15
CA ILE A 412 7.75 -6.18 -9.44
C ILE A 412 6.30 -6.35 -9.89
N LEU A 413 5.44 -6.79 -8.98
CA LEU A 413 3.99 -6.79 -9.20
C LEU A 413 3.40 -5.50 -8.65
N VAL A 414 2.57 -4.83 -9.44
CA VAL A 414 1.94 -3.56 -9.11
C VAL A 414 0.43 -3.73 -9.20
N GLY A 415 -0.25 -3.58 -8.08
CA GLY A 415 -1.71 -3.62 -7.97
C GLY A 415 -2.30 -2.22 -8.10
N GLY A 416 -3.37 -2.10 -8.88
CA GLY A 416 -4.06 -0.83 -9.05
C GLY A 416 -5.36 -0.97 -9.82
N TYR A 417 -5.84 0.11 -10.41
CA TYR A 417 -7.06 0.07 -11.22
C TYR A 417 -6.96 1.00 -12.42
N SER A 418 -7.77 0.71 -13.43
CA SER A 418 -7.95 1.52 -14.62
C SER A 418 -9.43 1.87 -14.79
N LEU A 419 -9.72 3.05 -15.30
CA LEU A 419 -11.08 3.51 -15.59
C LEU A 419 -11.36 3.41 -17.10
N ASP A 420 -12.09 2.39 -17.56
CA ASP A 420 -12.56 2.32 -18.95
C ASP A 420 -14.07 2.05 -18.99
N GLY A 421 -14.85 3.14 -18.97
CA GLY A 421 -16.28 3.14 -18.69
C GLY A 421 -16.61 2.86 -17.22
N ASN A 422 -16.05 1.78 -16.65
CA ASN A 422 -16.12 1.44 -15.24
C ASN A 422 -14.72 1.18 -14.68
N TYR A 423 -14.56 1.33 -13.35
CA TYR A 423 -13.31 0.95 -12.69
C TYR A 423 -13.08 -0.56 -12.77
N ARG A 424 -11.87 -0.94 -13.16
CA ARG A 424 -11.42 -2.32 -13.28
C ARG A 424 -10.13 -2.52 -12.47
N ALA A 425 -10.14 -3.52 -11.60
CA ALA A 425 -8.96 -3.96 -10.87
C ALA A 425 -7.91 -4.53 -11.84
N MET A 426 -6.68 -4.07 -11.69
CA MET A 426 -5.54 -4.43 -12.55
C MET A 426 -4.35 -4.88 -11.69
N VAL A 427 -3.54 -5.77 -12.27
CA VAL A 427 -2.21 -6.12 -11.79
C VAL A 427 -1.25 -6.04 -12.97
N ALA A 428 -0.16 -5.29 -12.82
CA ALA A 428 0.91 -5.20 -13.82
C ALA A 428 2.20 -5.81 -13.27
N ARG A 429 2.99 -6.46 -14.13
CA ARG A 429 4.29 -7.04 -13.77
C ARG A 429 5.40 -6.31 -14.52
N TYR A 430 6.44 -5.90 -13.81
CA TYR A 430 7.62 -5.23 -14.36
C TYR A 430 8.89 -6.01 -14.06
N LEU A 431 9.82 -5.97 -15.01
CA LEU A 431 11.14 -6.55 -14.85
C LEU A 431 12.00 -5.67 -13.95
N ASN A 432 12.69 -6.26 -12.97
CA ASN A 432 13.66 -5.52 -12.17
C ASN A 432 15.06 -5.47 -12.82
N HIS A 433 15.38 -6.34 -13.76
CA HIS A 433 16.68 -6.41 -14.42
C HIS A 433 16.55 -6.50 -15.94
#